data_AF-A0A8B8GA38-F1
#
_entry.id   AF-A0A8B8GA38-F1
#
_cell.length_a   1.000
_cell.length_b   1.000
_cell.length_c   1.000
_cell.angle_alpha   90.00
_cell.angle_beta   90.00
_cell.angle_gamma   90.00
#
_symmetry.space_group_name_H-M   'P 1'
#
loop_
_entity.id
_entity.type
_entity.pdbx_description
1 polymer ?
#
loop_
_entity_poly.entity_id
_entity_poly.type
_entity_poly.pdbx_seq_one_letter_code
_entity_poly.pdbx_strand_id
1 'polypeptide(L)'
;MTSYLDSLTQFNVDCDSWKIYQEQLEQFLEVNKIKNDLRKSAFLSCIGQDAYKLLRDLCTPDLPKEKTFKELCLLMENHFTPKINIFRERNHFYAASQQESELIADFTARFRNLSANCSFGVNLESILIDKFVFGLKSGKIKDRICEEKPT
;
A
#
# COMPACT_ATOMS: atom_id res chain seq x y z
N MET A 1 -21.59 5.05 33.91
CA MET A 1 -20.33 5.81 33.78
C MET A 1 -19.38 4.88 33.02
N THR A 2 -19.14 4.96 31.72
CA THR A 2 -19.34 5.98 30.68
C THR A 2 -19.52 5.25 29.34
N SER A 3 -20.65 5.43 28.67
CA SER A 3 -20.97 4.88 27.35
C SER A 3 -20.34 5.72 26.23
N TYR A 4 -19.01 5.80 26.24
CA TYR A 4 -18.23 6.61 25.30
C TYR A 4 -17.37 5.69 24.43
N LEU A 5 -17.97 5.14 23.37
CA LEU A 5 -17.31 4.93 22.09
C LEU A 5 -18.39 4.47 21.12
N ASP A 6 -18.65 5.35 20.15
CA ASP A 6 -19.54 5.13 19.03
C ASP A 6 -19.36 3.72 18.46
N SER A 7 -20.48 3.10 18.09
CA SER A 7 -20.48 1.89 17.27
C SER A 7 -19.52 2.09 16.12
N LEU A 8 -18.60 1.15 15.89
CA LEU A 8 -17.76 1.12 14.70
C LEU A 8 -18.66 1.36 13.48
N THR A 9 -18.44 2.47 12.77
CA THR A 9 -19.20 2.82 11.56
C THR A 9 -19.01 1.69 10.56
N GLN A 10 -20.07 1.29 9.86
CA GLN A 10 -19.98 0.24 8.84
C GLN A 10 -19.06 0.66 7.70
N PHE A 11 -18.36 -0.31 7.10
CA PHE A 11 -17.45 -0.04 5.98
C PHE A 11 -18.23 0.25 4.70
N ASN A 12 -17.98 1.41 4.09
CA ASN A 12 -18.48 1.76 2.77
C ASN A 12 -17.48 1.35 1.69
N VAL A 13 -17.83 0.32 0.93
CA VAL A 13 -17.00 -0.26 -0.13
C VAL A 13 -16.62 0.71 -1.27
N ASP A 14 -17.37 1.79 -1.46
CA ASP A 14 -17.17 2.71 -2.59
C ASP A 14 -16.21 3.87 -2.26
N CYS A 15 -16.11 4.26 -0.98
CA CYS A 15 -15.36 5.47 -0.59
C CYS A 15 -14.37 5.28 0.56
N ASP A 16 -14.51 4.24 1.37
CA ASP A 16 -13.68 4.09 2.56
C ASP A 16 -12.32 3.45 2.22
N SER A 17 -11.29 3.88 2.94
CA SER A 17 -9.98 3.21 2.91
C SER A 17 -10.02 1.97 3.79
N TRP A 18 -9.86 0.78 3.19
CA TRP A 18 -9.81 -0.48 3.94
C TRP A 18 -8.76 -0.46 5.05
N LYS A 19 -7.58 0.14 4.79
CA LYS A 19 -6.50 0.22 5.78
C LYS A 19 -6.93 1.00 7.02
N ILE A 20 -7.57 2.16 6.83
CA ILE A 20 -8.06 3.00 7.94
C ILE A 20 -9.16 2.27 8.71
N TYR A 21 -10.10 1.65 8.00
CA TYR A 21 -11.16 0.88 8.62
C TYR A 21 -10.63 -0.30 9.44
N GLN A 22 -9.64 -1.03 8.92
CA GLN A 22 -9.02 -2.15 9.63
C GLN A 22 -8.33 -1.70 10.92
N GLU A 23 -7.59 -0.58 10.89
CA GLU A 23 -6.99 0.00 12.09
C GLU A 23 -8.06 0.35 13.15
N GLN A 24 -9.18 0.97 12.73
CA GLN A 24 -10.30 1.29 13.62
C GLN A 24 -10.98 0.04 14.19
N LEU A 25 -11.19 -0.99 13.36
CA LEU A 25 -11.75 -2.27 13.77
C LEU A 25 -10.87 -2.94 14.83
N GLU A 26 -9.55 -2.95 14.64
CA GLU A 26 -8.61 -3.53 15.60
C GLU A 26 -8.68 -2.83 16.96
N GLN A 27 -8.70 -1.49 16.96
CA GLN A 27 -8.89 -0.69 18.18
C GLN A 27 -10.26 -0.94 18.83
N PHE A 28 -11.33 -1.04 18.04
CA PHE A 28 -12.66 -1.38 18.53
C PHE A 28 -12.68 -2.75 19.22
N LEU A 29 -12.07 -3.77 18.62
CA LEU A 29 -11.99 -5.12 19.20
C LEU A 29 -11.17 -5.11 20.50
N GLU A 30 -10.10 -4.31 20.57
CA GLU A 30 -9.24 -4.18 21.74
C GLU A 30 -9.94 -3.49 22.92
N VAL A 31 -10.55 -2.32 22.68
CA VAL A 31 -11.27 -1.57 23.72
C VAL A 31 -12.44 -2.37 24.28
N ASN A 32 -13.16 -3.10 23.42
CA ASN A 32 -14.26 -3.97 23.82
C ASN A 32 -13.81 -5.32 24.40
N LYS A 33 -12.50 -5.56 24.52
CA LYS A 33 -11.88 -6.79 25.06
C LYS A 33 -12.42 -8.05 24.39
N ILE A 34 -12.66 -7.99 23.08
CA ILE A 34 -13.17 -9.11 22.30
C ILE A 34 -12.08 -10.19 22.23
N LYS A 35 -12.40 -11.39 22.75
CA LYS A 35 -11.52 -12.55 22.71
C LYS A 35 -11.20 -12.93 21.25
N ASN A 36 -10.00 -13.47 21.02
CA ASN A 36 -9.50 -13.77 19.67
C ASN A 36 -10.43 -14.69 18.85
N ASP A 37 -11.04 -15.68 19.49
CA ASP A 37 -12.01 -16.61 18.91
C ASP A 37 -13.32 -15.92 18.48
N LEU A 38 -13.66 -14.79 19.09
CA LEU A 38 -14.87 -14.01 18.78
C LEU A 38 -14.62 -12.87 17.79
N ARG A 39 -13.36 -12.50 17.50
CA ARG A 39 -13.03 -11.39 16.60
C ARG A 39 -13.63 -11.55 15.20
N LYS A 40 -13.64 -12.78 14.67
CA LYS A 40 -14.31 -13.10 13.39
C LYS A 40 -15.79 -12.75 13.44
N SER A 41 -16.50 -13.23 14.46
CA SER A 41 -17.94 -13.03 14.60
C SER A 41 -18.28 -11.55 14.80
N ALA A 42 -17.48 -10.84 15.59
CA ALA A 42 -17.60 -9.40 15.77
C ALA A 42 -17.41 -8.65 14.44
N PHE A 43 -16.33 -8.93 13.73
CA PHE A 43 -16.06 -8.33 12.42
C PHE A 43 -17.20 -8.56 11.42
N LEU A 44 -17.65 -9.80 11.23
CA LEU A 44 -18.75 -10.12 10.32
C LEU A 44 -20.08 -9.45 10.70
N SER A 45 -20.26 -9.12 11.99
CA SER A 45 -21.46 -8.43 12.48
C SER A 45 -21.38 -6.91 12.32
N CYS A 46 -20.18 -6.33 12.33
CA CYS A 46 -19.97 -4.88 12.29
C CYS A 46 -19.67 -4.32 10.88
N ILE A 47 -19.19 -5.16 9.95
CA ILE A 47 -18.67 -4.69 8.65
C ILE A 47 -19.72 -4.03 7.74
N GLY A 48 -21.00 -4.30 7.97
CA GLY A 48 -22.10 -3.80 7.13
C GLY A 48 -22.47 -4.74 5.99
N GLN A 49 -23.66 -4.54 5.43
CA GLN A 49 -24.29 -5.50 4.53
C GLN A 49 -23.56 -5.61 3.18
N ASP A 50 -23.16 -4.49 2.58
CA ASP A 50 -22.54 -4.49 1.24
C ASP A 50 -21.10 -5.02 1.28
N ALA A 51 -20.35 -4.64 2.32
CA ALA A 51 -19.04 -5.24 2.57
C ALA A 51 -19.13 -6.75 2.86
N TYR A 52 -20.17 -7.20 3.57
CA TYR A 52 -20.40 -8.64 3.78
C TYR A 52 -20.70 -9.38 2.47
N LYS A 53 -21.51 -8.79 1.56
CA LYS A 53 -21.78 -9.38 0.24
C LYS A 53 -20.48 -9.55 -0.56
N LEU A 54 -19.66 -8.49 -0.63
CA LEU A 54 -18.35 -8.57 -1.27
C LEU A 54 -17.48 -9.67 -0.66
N LEU A 55 -17.40 -9.72 0.67
CA LEU A 55 -16.62 -10.74 1.38
C LEU A 55 -17.16 -12.15 1.10
N ARG A 56 -18.49 -12.32 0.99
CA ARG A 56 -19.13 -13.59 0.61
C ARG A 56 -18.71 -14.04 -0.78
N ASP A 57 -18.65 -13.12 -1.74
CA ASP A 57 -18.20 -13.40 -3.10
C ASP A 57 -16.71 -13.78 -3.13
N LEU A 58 -15.86 -13.03 -2.41
CA LEU A 58 -14.42 -13.31 -2.28
C LEU A 58 -14.10 -14.63 -1.57
N CYS A 59 -15.01 -15.15 -0.74
CA CYS A 59 -14.81 -16.42 -0.04
C CYS A 59 -15.16 -17.66 -0.88
N THR A 60 -15.83 -17.50 -2.03
CA THR A 60 -16.31 -18.61 -2.86
C THR A 60 -15.19 -19.61 -3.20
N PRO A 61 -15.40 -20.94 -3.05
CA PRO A 61 -16.66 -21.63 -2.75
C PRO A 61 -17.05 -21.68 -1.26
N ASP A 62 -16.16 -21.30 -0.35
CA ASP A 62 -16.39 -21.34 1.09
C ASP A 62 -17.31 -20.19 1.57
N LEU A 63 -17.74 -20.26 2.83
CA LEU A 63 -18.46 -19.20 3.52
C LEU A 63 -17.52 -18.33 4.36
N PRO A 64 -17.81 -17.03 4.54
CA PRO A 64 -17.01 -16.16 5.43
C PRO A 64 -16.85 -16.71 6.85
N LYS A 65 -17.85 -17.42 7.36
CA LYS A 65 -17.81 -18.04 8.70
C LYS A 65 -16.79 -19.17 8.83
N GLU A 66 -16.36 -19.76 7.72
CA GLU A 66 -15.43 -20.90 7.66
C GLU A 66 -13.96 -20.45 7.62
N LYS A 67 -13.70 -19.17 7.34
CA LYS A 67 -12.35 -18.58 7.38
C LYS A 67 -12.03 -17.95 8.74
N THR A 68 -10.76 -17.76 9.02
CA THR A 68 -10.28 -17.06 10.21
C THR A 68 -10.42 -15.55 10.05
N PHE A 69 -10.44 -14.81 11.16
CA PHE A 69 -10.46 -13.34 11.15
C PHE A 69 -9.33 -12.76 10.27
N LYS A 70 -8.12 -13.31 10.40
CA LYS A 70 -6.93 -12.86 9.66
C LYS A 70 -7.08 -13.08 8.16
N GLU A 71 -7.60 -14.23 7.72
CA GLU A 71 -7.84 -14.51 6.30
C GLU A 71 -8.88 -13.56 5.71
N LEU A 72 -9.94 -13.24 6.45
CA LEU A 72 -10.96 -12.31 5.99
C LEU A 72 -10.42 -10.88 5.83
N CYS A 73 -9.63 -10.39 6.80
CA CYS A 73 -8.98 -9.09 6.66
C CYS A 73 -8.05 -9.05 5.44
N LEU A 74 -7.28 -10.11 5.21
CA LEU A 74 -6.38 -10.22 4.06
C LEU A 74 -7.13 -10.25 2.72
N LEU A 75 -8.30 -10.90 2.65
CA LEU A 75 -9.14 -10.88 1.44
C LEU A 75 -9.60 -9.47 1.10
N MET A 76 -10.07 -8.72 2.10
CA MET A 76 -10.48 -7.33 1.93
C MET A 76 -9.28 -6.44 1.55
N GLU A 77 -8.14 -6.61 2.22
CA GLU A 77 -6.90 -5.89 1.91
C GLU A 77 -6.48 -6.12 0.46
N ASN A 78 -6.47 -7.36 -0.02
CA ASN A 78 -6.10 -7.68 -1.39
C ASN A 78 -7.11 -7.15 -2.44
N HIS A 79 -8.37 -6.98 -2.07
CA HIS A 79 -9.40 -6.45 -2.97
C HIS A 79 -9.28 -4.94 -3.12
N PHE A 80 -9.09 -4.22 -2.00
CA PHE A 80 -9.02 -2.75 -1.98
C PHE A 80 -7.62 -2.20 -2.19
N THR A 81 -6.58 -3.02 -2.06
CA THR A 81 -5.21 -2.64 -2.45
C THR A 81 -5.12 -2.65 -3.97
N PRO A 82 -4.78 -1.52 -4.61
CA PRO A 82 -4.48 -1.51 -6.04
C PRO A 82 -3.40 -2.57 -6.30
N LYS A 83 -3.67 -3.51 -7.20
CA LYS A 83 -2.63 -4.46 -7.64
C LYS A 83 -1.58 -3.68 -8.42
N ILE A 84 -0.57 -3.20 -7.70
CA ILE A 84 0.60 -2.57 -8.28
C ILE A 84 1.29 -3.65 -9.13
N ASN A 85 1.27 -3.45 -10.44
CA ASN A 85 2.07 -4.29 -11.32
C ASN A 85 3.53 -3.83 -11.21
N ILE A 86 4.29 -4.50 -10.34
CA ILE A 86 5.68 -4.17 -10.05
C ILE A 86 6.51 -4.06 -11.33
N PHE A 87 6.29 -4.93 -12.32
CA PHE A 87 7.01 -4.87 -13.59
C PHE A 87 6.67 -3.62 -14.40
N ARG A 88 5.41 -3.17 -14.37
CA ARG A 88 4.98 -1.92 -15.01
C ARG A 88 5.64 -0.71 -14.33
N GLU A 89 5.62 -0.66 -13.01
CA GLU A 89 6.22 0.45 -12.25
C GLU A 89 7.75 0.50 -12.46
N ARG A 90 8.41 -0.67 -12.41
CA ARG A 90 9.83 -0.78 -12.71
C ARG A 90 10.15 -0.35 -14.13
N ASN A 91 9.33 -0.73 -15.11
CA ASN A 91 9.53 -0.28 -16.49
C ASN A 91 9.47 1.25 -16.58
N HIS A 92 8.50 1.89 -15.91
CA HIS A 92 8.39 3.34 -15.90
C HIS A 92 9.58 4.01 -15.19
N PHE A 93 10.03 3.46 -14.06
CA PHE A 93 11.23 3.89 -13.36
C PHE A 93 12.50 3.77 -14.22
N TYR A 94 12.73 2.61 -14.84
CA TYR A 94 13.93 2.38 -15.67
C TYR A 94 13.90 3.14 -17.00
N ALA A 95 12.73 3.47 -17.52
CA ALA A 95 12.58 4.32 -18.70
C ALA A 95 12.78 5.82 -18.39
N ALA A 96 12.71 6.23 -17.12
CA ALA A 96 12.85 7.64 -16.76
C ALA A 96 14.27 8.17 -17.03
N SER A 97 14.33 9.37 -17.62
CA SER A 97 15.50 10.21 -17.76
C SER A 97 15.11 11.68 -17.50
N GLN A 98 16.12 12.51 -17.23
CA GLN A 98 15.94 13.96 -17.09
C GLN A 98 15.43 14.53 -18.41
N GLN A 99 14.37 15.33 -18.37
CA GLN A 99 13.84 16.02 -19.55
C GLN A 99 14.66 17.26 -19.89
N GLU A 100 14.58 17.72 -21.15
CA GLU A 100 15.45 18.78 -21.70
C GLU A 100 15.45 20.08 -20.87
N SER A 101 14.31 20.42 -20.26
CA SER A 101 14.10 21.63 -19.45
C SER A 101 13.82 21.34 -17.97
N GLU A 102 14.01 20.10 -17.52
CA GLU A 102 13.74 19.70 -16.14
C GLU A 102 14.94 20.01 -15.24
N LEU A 103 14.69 20.68 -14.12
CA LEU A 103 15.72 20.95 -13.13
C LEU A 103 16.11 19.65 -12.43
N ILE A 104 17.35 19.58 -11.94
CA ILE A 104 17.85 18.39 -11.24
C ILE A 104 17.02 18.07 -9.99
N ALA A 105 16.56 19.09 -9.26
CA ALA A 105 15.70 18.92 -8.10
C ALA A 105 14.35 18.28 -8.48
N ASP A 106 13.74 18.75 -9.57
CA ASP A 106 12.47 18.21 -10.09
C ASP A 106 12.66 16.78 -10.57
N PHE A 107 13.74 16.50 -11.29
CA PHE A 107 14.10 15.16 -11.72
C PHE A 107 14.27 14.22 -10.53
N THR A 108 14.98 14.68 -9.48
CA THR A 108 15.19 13.89 -8.25
C THR A 108 13.86 13.57 -7.56
N ALA A 109 12.98 14.57 -7.41
CA ALA A 109 11.68 14.40 -6.78
C ALA A 109 10.78 13.43 -7.56
N ARG A 110 10.68 13.62 -8.89
CA ARG A 110 9.94 12.72 -9.77
C ARG A 110 10.51 11.31 -9.72
N PHE A 111 11.83 11.17 -9.76
CA PHE A 111 12.50 9.87 -9.78
C PHE A 111 12.33 9.08 -8.47
N ARG A 112 12.38 9.76 -7.31
CA ARG A 112 12.02 9.16 -6.02
C ARG A 112 10.56 8.76 -5.94
N ASN A 113 9.65 9.50 -6.57
CA ASN A 113 8.24 9.13 -6.63
C ASN A 113 8.04 7.82 -7.43
N LEU A 114 8.71 7.68 -8.58
CA LEU A 114 8.60 6.49 -9.43
C LEU A 114 9.12 5.21 -8.77
N SER A 115 10.06 5.30 -7.82
CA SER A 115 10.59 4.12 -7.13
C SER A 115 9.69 3.59 -6.02
N ALA A 116 8.73 4.39 -5.53
CA ALA A 116 7.89 4.06 -4.37
C ALA A 116 7.14 2.73 -4.53
N ASN A 117 6.69 2.43 -5.75
CA ASN A 117 5.89 1.25 -6.06
C ASN A 117 6.69 0.12 -6.75
N CYS A 118 8.03 0.26 -6.83
CA CYS A 118 8.88 -0.70 -7.54
C CYS A 118 9.34 -1.90 -6.68
N SER A 119 9.03 -1.91 -5.38
CA SER A 119 9.43 -2.97 -4.43
C SER A 119 10.93 -3.32 -4.51
N PHE A 120 11.80 -2.31 -4.50
CA PHE A 120 13.26 -2.51 -4.56
C PHE A 120 13.87 -3.00 -3.23
N GLY A 121 13.15 -2.84 -2.11
CA GLY A 121 13.57 -3.32 -0.80
C GLY A 121 14.91 -2.71 -0.36
N VAL A 122 15.79 -3.55 0.17
CA VAL A 122 17.12 -3.15 0.68
C VAL A 122 18.03 -2.53 -0.38
N ASN A 123 17.76 -2.76 -1.66
CA ASN A 123 18.55 -2.24 -2.78
C ASN A 123 18.06 -0.87 -3.28
N LEU A 124 17.07 -0.25 -2.63
CA LEU A 124 16.45 0.98 -3.12
C LEU A 124 17.48 2.10 -3.35
N GLU A 125 18.32 2.40 -2.36
CA GLU A 125 19.26 3.53 -2.46
C GLU A 125 20.36 3.29 -3.50
N SER A 126 20.91 2.07 -3.60
CA SER A 126 21.92 1.78 -4.64
C SER A 126 21.33 1.87 -6.05
N ILE A 127 20.14 1.31 -6.26
CA ILE A 127 19.42 1.39 -7.55
C ILE A 127 19.07 2.85 -7.88
N LEU A 128 18.65 3.64 -6.90
CA LEU A 128 18.35 5.06 -7.10
C LEU A 128 19.59 5.82 -7.57
N ILE A 129 20.74 5.64 -6.90
CA ILE A 129 21.98 6.33 -7.28
C ILE A 129 22.38 5.95 -8.71
N ASP A 130 22.51 4.65 -9.00
CA ASP A 130 22.94 4.17 -10.31
C ASP A 130 22.04 4.69 -11.42
N LYS A 131 20.72 4.46 -11.29
CA LYS A 131 19.78 4.82 -12.34
C LYS A 131 19.58 6.34 -12.44
N PHE A 132 19.73 7.10 -11.36
CA PHE A 132 19.74 8.56 -11.41
C PHE A 132 20.91 9.06 -12.26
N VAL A 133 22.13 8.59 -12.00
CA VAL A 133 23.33 8.95 -12.78
C VAL A 133 23.16 8.57 -14.25
N PHE A 134 22.66 7.37 -14.55
CA PHE A 134 22.36 6.96 -15.94
C PHE A 134 21.31 7.86 -16.60
N GLY A 135 20.28 8.26 -15.85
CA GLY A 135 19.16 9.07 -16.32
C GLY A 135 19.44 10.56 -16.46
N LEU A 136 20.54 11.08 -15.91
CA LEU A 136 20.94 12.48 -16.06
C LEU A 136 21.22 12.84 -17.52
N LYS A 137 20.87 14.07 -17.89
CA LYS A 137 21.27 14.68 -19.16
C LYS A 137 22.80 14.75 -19.26
N SER A 138 23.34 14.50 -20.45
CA SER A 138 24.77 14.68 -20.70
C SER A 138 25.21 16.12 -20.43
N GLY A 139 26.35 16.28 -19.78
CA GLY A 139 26.93 17.58 -19.44
C GLY A 139 27.78 17.51 -18.17
N LYS A 140 28.35 18.66 -17.82
CA LYS A 140 29.40 18.80 -16.79
C LYS A 140 29.09 18.10 -15.45
N ILE A 141 27.82 18.07 -15.04
CA ILE A 141 27.41 17.45 -13.78
C ILE A 141 27.54 15.93 -13.86
N LYS A 142 27.03 15.32 -14.93
CA LYS A 142 27.14 13.87 -15.15
C LYS A 142 28.60 13.46 -15.31
N ASP A 143 29.35 14.21 -16.12
CA ASP A 143 30.77 13.95 -16.38
C ASP A 143 31.56 13.95 -15.07
N ARG A 144 31.37 14.97 -14.23
CA ARG A 144 32.04 15.07 -12.92
C ARG A 144 31.69 13.90 -11.99
N ILE A 145 30.43 13.50 -11.93
CA ILE A 145 30.00 12.36 -11.08
C ILE A 145 30.67 11.06 -11.56
N CYS A 146 30.80 10.85 -12.87
CA CYS A 146 31.46 9.66 -13.42
C CYS A 146 32.99 9.65 -13.22
N GLU A 147 33.60 10.78 -12.87
CA GLU A 147 35.02 10.88 -12.52
C GLU A 147 35.28 10.62 -11.01
N GLU A 148 34.24 10.65 -10.18
CA GLU A 148 34.35 10.37 -8.75
C GLU A 148 34.62 8.89 -8.49
N LYS A 149 35.51 8.59 -7.54
CA LYS A 149 35.77 7.21 -7.12
C LYS A 149 34.60 6.72 -6.26
N PRO A 150 34.14 5.47 -6.42
CA PRO A 150 33.14 4.92 -5.53
C PRO A 150 33.66 4.93 -4.09
N THR A 151 32.90 5.58 -3.21
CA THR A 151 33.05 5.52 -1.74
C THR A 151 32.54 4.21 -1.18
#